data_AF-A0A4R6SPF7-F1
#
_entry.id   AF-A0A4R6SPF7-F1
#
_cell.length_a   1.000
_cell.length_b   1.000
_cell.length_c   1.000
_cell.angle_alpha   90.00
_cell.angle_beta   90.00
_cell.angle_gamma   90.00
#
_symmetry.space_group_name_H-M   'P 1'
#
loop_
_entity.id
_entity.type
_entity.pdbx_description
1 polymer ?
#
loop_
_entity_poly.entity_id
_entity_poly.type
_entity_poly.pdbx_seq_one_letter_code
_entity_poly.pdbx_strand_id
1 'polypeptide(L)'
;MSPTSRKRTKKKRRTTPLREPSISEVFDAMVASFADVVGSPDTLQAELTTSAMLGMWWSTGPAGTETIGRDVVQHAVQVGDANALALLTGVSALATGELAAAAAEAAEELTKAGVPTPPWADSIGAATPGECWHWGDVFGDMETVFCRFGGPMGDHATCVLINRVGSSAFAEDAWVVGDPEQALAEARTALSESADAELLRIEPISQAEARELIRIGFRATDLVPRRVSDTLADYRALVLARARLLPEPTGAAELTAAEQEQLVREFLADAGLDPDGAARRCAARYVEFCSECDTGDPRRVSAALADEFLQDAVESELTPAEIEAMPDVVIAYTRWAATRRGFPDRAIETLMAQVERSAAEFRDGDFGWIDLPSPRKDSYVIRVDLEGSKPPIWRRLRVPGTLTLADLHEVLQVAFDWDGSHLHTFAFGALTAGDPDGAVEFDLDETEVAISQVAPNPGAKLEYVYDHGDNWTHLLRVEKVEPPDADHPIACLDGRRAAPMEDSGGPVGWSAKVAAAADPEHPHHDVVLEWFDGIVPDLEAFDVAAVDAALRARFTEW
;
A
#
# COMPACT_ATOMS: atom_id res chain seq x y z
N MET A 1 -30.39 -8.03 61.97
CA MET A 1 -30.40 -7.45 60.61
C MET A 1 -29.90 -8.50 59.63
N SER A 2 -30.75 -8.93 58.70
CA SER A 2 -30.38 -9.56 57.40
C SER A 2 -31.67 -9.70 56.59
N PRO A 3 -31.88 -8.90 55.53
CA PRO A 3 -33.05 -8.99 54.68
C PRO A 3 -32.80 -9.86 53.44
N THR A 4 -33.77 -10.72 53.18
CA THR A 4 -33.99 -11.55 52.00
C THR A 4 -34.15 -10.69 50.72
N SER A 5 -33.34 -10.97 49.70
CA SER A 5 -33.40 -10.29 48.39
C SER A 5 -34.52 -10.86 47.50
N ARG A 6 -35.40 -9.98 47.02
CA ARG A 6 -36.45 -10.26 46.01
C ARG A 6 -35.83 -10.31 44.61
N LYS A 7 -36.08 -11.41 43.89
CA LYS A 7 -35.76 -11.58 42.46
C LYS A 7 -36.53 -10.57 41.60
N ARG A 8 -35.81 -9.81 40.79
CA ARG A 8 -36.33 -8.90 39.76
C ARG A 8 -36.13 -9.56 38.39
N THR A 9 -37.22 -9.95 37.72
CA THR A 9 -37.20 -10.54 36.37
C THR A 9 -36.81 -9.50 35.32
N LYS A 10 -35.64 -9.69 34.69
CA LYS A 10 -35.21 -8.96 33.48
C LYS A 10 -35.89 -9.58 32.25
N LYS A 11 -36.63 -8.78 31.48
CA LYS A 11 -37.14 -9.13 30.14
C LYS A 11 -35.94 -9.41 29.22
N LYS A 12 -35.85 -10.61 28.63
CA LYS A 12 -34.90 -10.93 27.55
C LYS A 12 -35.27 -10.09 26.32
N ARG A 13 -34.34 -9.25 25.88
CA ARG A 13 -34.39 -8.54 24.60
C ARG A 13 -33.99 -9.58 23.54
N ARG A 14 -34.90 -9.96 22.64
CA ARG A 14 -34.60 -10.81 21.48
C ARG A 14 -33.63 -10.04 20.59
N THR A 15 -32.43 -10.54 20.42
CA THR A 15 -31.49 -10.13 19.37
C THR A 15 -31.82 -10.97 18.15
N THR A 16 -32.42 -10.35 17.14
CA THR A 16 -32.63 -10.93 15.81
C THR A 16 -31.25 -11.11 15.15
N PRO A 17 -30.94 -12.25 14.51
CA PRO A 17 -29.70 -12.40 13.76
C PRO A 17 -29.68 -11.40 12.59
N LEU A 18 -28.53 -10.75 12.34
CA LEU A 18 -28.35 -9.86 11.20
C LEU A 18 -28.17 -10.72 9.95
N ARG A 19 -29.10 -10.61 9.00
CA ARG A 19 -29.04 -11.21 7.67
C ARG A 19 -27.96 -10.50 6.85
N GLU A 20 -27.14 -11.25 6.11
CA GLU A 20 -26.19 -10.66 5.15
C GLU A 20 -26.95 -10.02 3.97
N PRO A 21 -26.57 -8.80 3.57
CA PRO A 21 -27.23 -8.11 2.47
C PRO A 21 -26.90 -8.78 1.14
N SER A 22 -27.92 -9.01 0.33
CA SER A 22 -27.78 -9.35 -1.10
C SER A 22 -27.04 -8.24 -1.86
N ILE A 23 -26.51 -8.55 -3.04
CA ILE A 23 -25.87 -7.55 -3.92
C ILE A 23 -26.79 -6.35 -4.18
N SER A 24 -28.10 -6.60 -4.38
CA SER A 24 -29.09 -5.52 -4.50
C SER A 24 -29.18 -4.68 -3.22
N GLU A 25 -29.16 -5.29 -2.03
CA GLU A 25 -29.19 -4.57 -0.75
C GLU A 25 -27.88 -3.77 -0.52
N VAL A 26 -26.74 -4.25 -1.04
CA VAL A 26 -25.47 -3.51 -1.05
C VAL A 26 -25.56 -2.31 -1.99
N PHE A 27 -26.04 -2.48 -3.22
CA PHE A 27 -26.22 -1.38 -4.17
C PHE A 27 -27.28 -0.38 -3.71
N ASP A 28 -28.35 -0.85 -3.08
CA ASP A 28 -29.34 0.01 -2.42
C ASP A 28 -28.68 0.84 -1.31
N ALA A 29 -27.78 0.26 -0.53
CA ALA A 29 -27.03 0.98 0.50
C ALA A 29 -26.07 2.02 -0.12
N MET A 30 -25.44 1.71 -1.26
CA MET A 30 -24.60 2.66 -2.00
C MET A 30 -25.41 3.84 -2.55
N VAL A 31 -26.58 3.59 -3.13
CA VAL A 31 -27.48 4.67 -3.54
C VAL A 31 -27.94 5.46 -2.31
N ALA A 32 -28.34 4.78 -1.24
CA ALA A 32 -28.81 5.42 -0.01
C ALA A 32 -27.75 6.29 0.70
N SER A 33 -26.44 6.06 0.47
CA SER A 33 -25.39 6.89 1.06
C SER A 33 -25.43 8.34 0.58
N PHE A 34 -26.11 8.61 -0.54
CA PHE A 34 -26.30 9.97 -1.06
C PHE A 34 -27.47 10.73 -0.41
N ALA A 35 -28.22 10.11 0.50
CA ALA A 35 -29.37 10.74 1.15
C ALA A 35 -29.01 12.02 1.93
N ASP A 36 -27.80 12.09 2.49
CA ASP A 36 -27.34 13.26 3.25
C ASP A 36 -26.88 14.42 2.33
N VAL A 37 -26.56 14.14 1.06
CA VAL A 37 -26.05 15.15 0.12
C VAL A 37 -27.05 15.55 -0.95
N VAL A 38 -28.06 14.73 -1.26
CA VAL A 38 -29.04 15.00 -2.34
C VAL A 38 -29.78 16.34 -2.17
N GLY A 39 -30.10 16.71 -0.92
CA GLY A 39 -30.76 17.97 -0.58
C GLY A 39 -29.84 19.04 0.01
N SER A 40 -28.54 18.74 0.14
CA SER A 40 -27.55 19.65 0.71
C SER A 40 -27.18 20.73 -0.31
N PRO A 41 -26.91 21.98 0.11
CA PRO A 41 -26.27 22.97 -0.74
C PRO A 41 -24.74 22.77 -0.83
N ASP A 42 -24.16 21.90 -0.01
CA ASP A 42 -22.71 21.68 0.06
C ASP A 42 -22.24 20.78 -1.10
N THR A 43 -21.71 21.41 -2.15
CA THR A 43 -21.18 20.72 -3.32
C THR A 43 -19.94 19.90 -2.98
N LEU A 44 -19.07 20.39 -2.08
CA LEU A 44 -17.84 19.69 -1.73
C LEU A 44 -18.17 18.37 -0.99
N GLN A 45 -19.16 18.39 -0.11
CA GLN A 45 -19.60 17.16 0.57
C GLN A 45 -20.14 16.10 -0.40
N ALA A 46 -20.81 16.51 -1.48
CA ALA A 46 -21.27 15.59 -2.52
C ALA A 46 -20.10 14.95 -3.28
N GLU A 47 -19.06 15.74 -3.60
CA GLU A 47 -17.84 15.22 -4.21
C GLU A 47 -17.05 14.30 -3.28
N LEU A 48 -16.95 14.63 -1.99
CA LEU A 48 -16.29 13.79 -0.99
C LEU A 48 -16.99 12.44 -0.84
N THR A 49 -18.32 12.45 -0.76
CA THR A 49 -19.14 11.23 -0.70
C THR A 49 -18.93 10.37 -1.96
N THR A 50 -18.89 11.00 -3.13
CA THR A 50 -18.63 10.33 -4.40
C THR A 50 -17.21 9.76 -4.46
N SER A 51 -16.22 10.52 -4.01
CA SER A 51 -14.81 10.11 -4.03
C SER A 51 -14.58 8.90 -3.14
N ALA A 52 -15.17 8.87 -1.93
CA ALA A 52 -15.09 7.73 -1.04
C ALA A 52 -15.72 6.47 -1.64
N MET A 53 -16.85 6.60 -2.35
CA MET A 53 -17.48 5.50 -3.08
C MET A 53 -16.56 4.95 -4.18
N LEU A 54 -15.98 5.83 -5.00
CA LEU A 54 -15.03 5.44 -6.05
C LEU A 54 -13.75 4.82 -5.47
N GLY A 55 -13.31 5.31 -4.32
CA GLY A 55 -12.21 4.76 -3.53
C GLY A 55 -12.48 3.33 -3.08
N MET A 56 -13.67 3.08 -2.54
CA MET A 56 -14.11 1.74 -2.14
C MET A 56 -14.05 0.74 -3.31
N TRP A 57 -14.46 1.16 -4.51
CA TRP A 57 -14.39 0.31 -5.71
C TRP A 57 -12.95 0.10 -6.17
N TRP A 58 -12.13 1.15 -6.16
CA TRP A 58 -10.71 1.07 -6.51
C TRP A 58 -9.94 0.11 -5.59
N SER A 59 -10.22 0.13 -4.29
CA SER A 59 -9.58 -0.75 -3.30
C SER A 59 -9.89 -2.25 -3.49
N THR A 60 -10.83 -2.62 -4.36
CA THR A 60 -11.11 -4.04 -4.69
C THR A 60 -10.19 -4.61 -5.77
N GLY A 61 -9.36 -3.77 -6.40
CA GLY A 61 -8.34 -4.19 -7.36
C GLY A 61 -8.37 -3.43 -8.70
N PRO A 62 -7.47 -3.77 -9.64
CA PRO A 62 -7.20 -2.97 -10.84
C PRO A 62 -8.41 -2.71 -11.76
N ALA A 63 -9.42 -3.59 -11.73
CA ALA A 63 -10.65 -3.47 -12.51
C ALA A 63 -11.88 -3.10 -11.66
N GLY A 64 -11.71 -2.92 -10.35
CA GLY A 64 -12.81 -2.75 -9.39
C GLY A 64 -13.69 -1.54 -9.68
N THR A 65 -13.07 -0.39 -9.97
CA THR A 65 -13.78 0.85 -10.30
C THR A 65 -14.70 0.70 -11.51
N GLU A 66 -14.23 0.05 -12.58
CA GLU A 66 -15.03 -0.11 -13.81
C GLU A 66 -16.07 -1.22 -13.71
N THR A 67 -15.72 -2.34 -13.09
CA THR A 67 -16.66 -3.48 -12.96
C THR A 67 -17.79 -3.18 -11.98
N ILE A 68 -17.46 -2.82 -10.73
CA ILE A 68 -18.45 -2.49 -9.71
C ILE A 68 -19.21 -1.22 -10.10
N GLY A 69 -18.49 -0.20 -10.59
CA GLY A 69 -19.10 1.07 -10.97
C GLY A 69 -20.17 0.92 -12.04
N ARG A 70 -19.95 0.07 -13.05
CA ARG A 70 -20.93 -0.18 -14.11
C ARG A 70 -22.21 -0.84 -13.57
N ASP A 71 -22.07 -1.82 -12.69
CA ASP A 71 -23.21 -2.51 -12.08
C ASP A 71 -24.00 -1.58 -11.17
N VAL A 72 -23.32 -0.72 -10.39
CA VAL A 72 -23.97 0.31 -9.56
C VAL A 72 -24.68 1.36 -10.41
N VAL A 73 -24.10 1.80 -11.53
CA VAL A 73 -24.76 2.74 -12.47
C VAL A 73 -26.05 2.14 -13.01
N GLN A 74 -26.01 0.86 -13.44
CA GLN A 74 -27.22 0.17 -13.92
C GLN A 74 -28.28 0.02 -12.82
N HIS A 75 -27.85 -0.30 -11.59
CA HIS A 75 -28.75 -0.39 -10.44
C HIS A 75 -29.38 0.95 -10.09
N ALA A 76 -28.62 2.04 -10.12
CA ALA A 76 -29.12 3.38 -9.84
C ALA A 76 -30.23 3.80 -10.83
N VAL A 77 -30.11 3.45 -12.11
CA VAL A 77 -31.20 3.67 -13.09
C VAL A 77 -32.47 2.91 -12.72
N GLN A 78 -32.35 1.68 -12.21
CA GLN A 78 -33.51 0.87 -11.78
C GLN A 78 -34.18 1.46 -10.53
N VAL A 79 -33.39 1.98 -9.59
CA VAL A 79 -33.92 2.66 -8.39
C VAL A 79 -34.64 3.96 -8.77
N GLY A 80 -34.03 4.77 -9.65
CA GLY A 80 -34.69 5.90 -10.30
C GLY A 80 -35.18 7.01 -9.37
N ASP A 81 -34.58 7.16 -8.19
CA ASP A 81 -34.92 8.21 -7.22
C ASP A 81 -33.88 9.35 -7.20
N ALA A 82 -34.09 10.34 -6.32
CA ALA A 82 -33.21 11.49 -6.23
C ALA A 82 -31.80 11.13 -5.72
N ASN A 83 -31.66 10.08 -4.90
CA ASN A 83 -30.35 9.62 -4.44
C ASN A 83 -29.58 8.94 -5.56
N ALA A 84 -30.27 8.16 -6.40
CA ALA A 84 -29.70 7.56 -7.59
C ALA A 84 -29.21 8.64 -8.57
N LEU A 85 -30.01 9.67 -8.82
CA LEU A 85 -29.59 10.79 -9.65
C LEU A 85 -28.38 11.54 -9.04
N ALA A 86 -28.35 11.73 -7.71
CA ALA A 86 -27.19 12.31 -7.03
C ALA A 86 -25.92 11.47 -7.23
N LEU A 87 -25.99 10.16 -7.03
CA LEU A 87 -24.87 9.25 -7.24
C LEU A 87 -24.34 9.34 -8.66
N LEU A 88 -25.23 9.20 -9.65
CA LEU A 88 -24.87 9.25 -11.07
C LEU A 88 -24.24 10.60 -11.45
N THR A 89 -24.78 11.70 -10.94
CA THR A 89 -24.23 13.05 -11.16
C THR A 89 -22.82 13.17 -10.60
N GLY A 90 -22.60 12.71 -9.36
CA GLY A 90 -21.28 12.70 -8.74
C GLY A 90 -20.27 11.86 -9.51
N VAL A 91 -20.63 10.60 -9.81
CA VAL A 91 -19.75 9.66 -10.54
C VAL A 91 -19.38 10.22 -11.91
N SER A 92 -20.33 10.83 -12.63
CA SER A 92 -20.04 11.44 -13.93
C SER A 92 -19.01 12.57 -13.88
N ALA A 93 -18.89 13.25 -12.73
CA ALA A 93 -17.98 14.37 -12.53
C ALA A 93 -16.57 13.94 -12.09
N LEU A 94 -16.45 12.92 -11.24
CA LEU A 94 -15.16 12.53 -10.65
C LEU A 94 -14.49 11.34 -11.34
N ALA A 95 -15.27 10.39 -11.87
CA ALA A 95 -14.74 9.24 -12.58
C ALA A 95 -14.07 9.64 -13.91
N THR A 96 -13.52 8.66 -14.61
CA THR A 96 -12.92 8.82 -15.94
C THR A 96 -13.44 7.74 -16.89
N GLY A 97 -13.12 7.86 -18.18
CA GLY A 97 -13.34 6.78 -19.15
C GLY A 97 -14.81 6.43 -19.38
N GLU A 98 -15.07 5.13 -19.52
CA GLU A 98 -16.39 4.60 -19.83
C GLU A 98 -17.37 4.77 -18.67
N LEU A 99 -16.91 4.59 -17.43
CA LEU A 99 -17.75 4.78 -16.25
C LEU A 99 -18.34 6.19 -16.15
N ALA A 100 -17.51 7.22 -16.37
CA ALA A 100 -17.98 8.61 -16.34
C ALA A 100 -19.05 8.88 -17.40
N ALA A 101 -18.85 8.36 -18.62
CA ALA A 101 -19.80 8.50 -19.72
C ALA A 101 -21.12 7.77 -19.43
N ALA A 102 -21.06 6.53 -18.92
CA ALA A 102 -22.23 5.74 -18.56
C ALA A 102 -23.04 6.42 -17.44
N ALA A 103 -22.36 6.95 -16.42
CA ALA A 103 -23.02 7.69 -15.34
C ALA A 103 -23.69 8.98 -15.85
N ALA A 104 -23.07 9.71 -16.77
CA ALA A 104 -23.65 10.91 -17.38
C ALA A 104 -24.92 10.60 -18.19
N GLU A 105 -24.90 9.54 -19.01
CA GLU A 105 -26.06 9.11 -19.79
C GLU A 105 -27.22 8.69 -18.87
N ALA A 106 -26.92 7.91 -17.84
CA ALA A 106 -27.88 7.47 -16.84
C ALA A 106 -28.48 8.65 -16.05
N ALA A 107 -27.66 9.64 -15.66
CA ALA A 107 -28.15 10.86 -15.00
C ALA A 107 -29.09 11.67 -15.91
N GLU A 108 -28.77 11.77 -17.20
CA GLU A 108 -29.62 12.44 -18.19
C GLU A 108 -30.96 11.71 -18.37
N GLU A 109 -30.95 10.37 -18.39
CA GLU A 109 -32.16 9.54 -18.43
C GLU A 109 -33.10 9.83 -17.25
N LEU A 110 -32.58 9.76 -16.02
CA LEU A 110 -33.39 10.03 -14.82
C LEU A 110 -33.91 11.48 -14.79
N THR A 111 -33.09 12.43 -15.23
CA THR A 111 -33.51 13.84 -15.37
C THR A 111 -34.67 13.97 -16.36
N LYS A 112 -34.61 13.31 -17.52
CA LYS A 112 -35.70 13.27 -18.52
C LYS A 112 -36.95 12.58 -18.00
N ALA A 113 -36.79 11.59 -17.11
CA ALA A 113 -37.89 10.92 -16.41
C ALA A 113 -38.56 11.79 -15.32
N GLY A 114 -38.00 12.97 -15.02
CA GLY A 114 -38.57 13.94 -14.08
C GLY A 114 -38.10 13.77 -12.64
N VAL A 115 -37.01 13.01 -12.41
CA VAL A 115 -36.38 12.92 -11.09
C VAL A 115 -35.78 14.29 -10.70
N PRO A 116 -36.05 14.82 -9.49
CA PRO A 116 -35.52 16.11 -9.07
C PRO A 116 -33.98 16.13 -9.04
N THR A 117 -33.39 17.10 -9.73
CA THR A 117 -31.94 17.31 -9.78
C THR A 117 -31.41 17.86 -8.44
N PRO A 118 -30.26 17.38 -7.94
CA PRO A 118 -29.62 17.94 -6.75
C PRO A 118 -29.27 19.43 -6.93
N PRO A 119 -29.32 20.26 -5.87
CA PRO A 119 -29.02 21.69 -5.95
C PRO A 119 -27.60 22.01 -6.44
N TRP A 120 -26.66 21.08 -6.26
CA TRP A 120 -25.24 21.20 -6.63
C TRP A 120 -24.92 20.61 -8.01
N ALA A 121 -25.90 20.08 -8.75
CA ALA A 121 -25.66 19.38 -10.01
C ALA A 121 -24.93 20.24 -11.07
N ASP A 122 -25.21 21.55 -11.11
CA ASP A 122 -24.56 22.47 -12.05
C ASP A 122 -23.15 22.91 -11.61
N SER A 123 -22.79 22.69 -10.33
CA SER A 123 -21.52 23.09 -9.74
C SER A 123 -20.58 21.93 -9.44
N ILE A 124 -21.02 20.69 -9.59
CA ILE A 124 -20.20 19.50 -9.37
C ILE A 124 -18.98 19.51 -10.30
N GLY A 125 -17.81 19.17 -9.78
CA GLY A 125 -16.54 19.19 -10.51
C GLY A 125 -15.99 20.59 -10.78
N ALA A 126 -16.77 21.66 -10.58
CA ALA A 126 -16.36 23.02 -10.89
C ALA A 126 -15.48 23.62 -9.79
N ALA A 127 -14.18 23.70 -10.04
CA ALA A 127 -13.22 24.36 -9.17
C ALA A 127 -12.25 25.22 -9.97
N THR A 128 -11.72 26.27 -9.33
CA THR A 128 -10.72 27.16 -9.91
C THR A 128 -9.38 26.95 -9.22
N PRO A 129 -8.36 26.45 -9.92
CA PRO A 129 -7.01 26.29 -9.36
C PRO A 129 -6.45 27.60 -8.81
N GLY A 130 -5.87 27.52 -7.61
CA GLY A 130 -5.17 28.60 -6.93
C GLY A 130 -3.67 28.33 -6.82
N GLU A 131 -3.07 28.81 -5.74
CA GLU A 131 -1.65 28.58 -5.44
C GLU A 131 -1.39 27.11 -5.12
N CYS A 132 -0.24 26.62 -5.58
CA CYS A 132 0.27 25.29 -5.25
C CYS A 132 1.56 25.42 -4.44
N TRP A 133 1.69 24.54 -3.45
CA TRP A 133 2.81 24.49 -2.54
C TRP A 133 3.36 23.07 -2.50
N HIS A 134 4.66 23.00 -2.31
CA HIS A 134 5.39 21.78 -2.04
C HIS A 134 6.03 21.91 -0.66
N TRP A 135 5.95 20.87 0.16
CA TRP A 135 6.86 20.74 1.29
C TRP A 135 7.29 19.30 1.50
N GLY A 136 8.55 19.13 1.91
CA GLY A 136 9.19 17.83 1.98
C GLY A 136 10.59 17.95 2.52
N ASP A 137 11.31 16.83 2.55
CA ASP A 137 12.73 16.88 2.82
C ASP A 137 13.50 17.50 1.64
N VAL A 138 14.70 18.00 1.92
CA VAL A 138 15.56 18.67 0.93
C VAL A 138 16.07 17.71 -0.17
N PHE A 139 16.03 16.39 0.07
CA PHE A 139 16.49 15.33 -0.85
C PHE A 139 15.39 15.01 -1.89
N GLY A 140 14.13 15.20 -1.52
CA GLY A 140 12.95 14.88 -2.32
C GLY A 140 12.59 13.39 -2.23
N ASP A 141 12.83 12.75 -1.08
CA ASP A 141 12.41 11.37 -0.82
C ASP A 141 10.97 11.32 -0.28
N MET A 142 10.52 12.36 0.41
CA MET A 142 9.18 12.53 0.91
C MET A 142 8.70 13.94 0.60
N GLU A 143 7.60 14.05 -0.13
CA GLU A 143 7.05 15.32 -0.60
C GLU A 143 5.54 15.35 -0.39
N THR A 144 5.02 16.48 0.08
CA THR A 144 3.59 16.77 0.08
C THR A 144 3.29 17.83 -0.95
N VAL A 145 2.40 17.50 -1.88
CA VAL A 145 1.88 18.45 -2.88
C VAL A 145 0.54 18.98 -2.39
N PHE A 146 0.46 20.31 -2.25
CA PHE A 146 -0.72 21.03 -1.80
C PHE A 146 -1.25 21.93 -2.92
N CYS A 147 -2.50 21.76 -3.31
CA CYS A 147 -3.12 22.56 -4.36
C CYS A 147 -4.38 23.23 -3.82
N ARG A 148 -4.42 24.56 -3.78
CA ARG A 148 -5.61 25.33 -3.40
C ARG A 148 -6.60 25.40 -4.56
N PHE A 149 -7.88 25.38 -4.24
CA PHE A 149 -8.99 25.51 -5.18
C PHE A 149 -10.07 26.41 -4.59
N GLY A 150 -10.50 27.40 -5.37
CA GLY A 150 -11.71 28.17 -5.09
C GLY A 150 -12.88 27.76 -5.97
N GLY A 151 -14.01 28.44 -5.83
CA GLY A 151 -15.16 28.26 -6.73
C GLY A 151 -16.50 28.17 -5.99
N PRO A 152 -17.55 27.65 -6.67
CA PRO A 152 -18.90 27.51 -6.11
C PRO A 152 -18.99 26.69 -4.82
N MET A 153 -18.04 25.77 -4.64
CA MET A 153 -17.91 24.83 -3.53
C MET A 153 -17.13 25.38 -2.32
N GLY A 154 -16.69 26.64 -2.37
CA GLY A 154 -15.85 27.23 -1.33
C GLY A 154 -14.36 26.95 -1.54
N ASP A 155 -13.55 27.60 -0.71
CA ASP A 155 -12.11 27.46 -0.72
C ASP A 155 -11.71 26.15 -0.02
N HIS A 156 -10.88 25.36 -0.67
CA HIS A 156 -10.38 24.09 -0.15
C HIS A 156 -9.02 23.78 -0.79
N ALA A 157 -8.31 22.78 -0.28
CA ALA A 157 -7.09 22.31 -0.92
C ALA A 157 -7.01 20.79 -0.88
N THR A 158 -6.40 20.23 -1.92
CA THR A 158 -6.02 18.82 -1.96
C THR A 158 -4.57 18.68 -1.53
N CYS A 159 -4.30 17.68 -0.72
CA CYS A 159 -2.96 17.32 -0.28
C CYS A 159 -2.66 15.89 -0.72
N VAL A 160 -1.46 15.65 -1.22
CA VAL A 160 -0.98 14.31 -1.60
C VAL A 160 0.41 14.13 -1.01
N LEU A 161 0.57 13.12 -0.16
CA LEU A 161 1.88 12.68 0.31
C LEU A 161 2.45 11.66 -0.68
N ILE A 162 3.61 11.98 -1.22
CA ILE A 162 4.34 11.19 -2.20
C ILE A 162 5.66 10.78 -1.58
N ASN A 163 5.86 9.47 -1.44
CA ASN A 163 7.14 8.90 -1.05
C ASN A 163 7.88 8.43 -2.29
N ARG A 164 9.20 8.53 -2.24
CA ARG A 164 10.12 7.97 -3.22
C ARG A 164 11.02 6.98 -2.53
N VAL A 165 11.03 5.78 -3.07
CA VAL A 165 11.97 4.74 -2.68
C VAL A 165 12.82 4.49 -3.89
N GLY A 166 14.06 5.00 -3.84
CA GLY A 166 14.97 4.94 -4.97
C GLY A 166 14.47 5.74 -6.17
N SER A 167 14.27 5.04 -7.29
CA SER A 167 13.90 5.53 -8.62
C SER A 167 12.39 5.67 -8.82
N SER A 168 11.57 5.11 -7.92
CA SER A 168 10.10 5.13 -8.01
C SER A 168 9.47 6.02 -6.93
N ALA A 169 8.53 6.88 -7.35
CA ALA A 169 7.60 7.57 -6.47
C ALA A 169 6.25 6.87 -6.39
N PHE A 170 5.58 6.92 -5.24
CA PHE A 170 4.18 6.52 -5.08
C PHE A 170 3.44 7.48 -4.15
N ALA A 171 2.15 7.69 -4.41
CA ALA A 171 1.26 8.36 -3.47
C ALA A 171 0.98 7.41 -2.29
N GLU A 172 1.35 7.83 -1.08
CA GLU A 172 1.14 7.10 0.18
C GLU A 172 -0.17 7.50 0.85
N ASP A 173 -0.45 8.80 0.89
CA ASP A 173 -1.62 9.38 1.53
C ASP A 173 -2.21 10.54 0.71
N ALA A 174 -3.51 10.80 0.87
CA ALA A 174 -4.15 11.97 0.31
C ALA A 174 -5.29 12.45 1.21
N TRP A 175 -5.52 13.76 1.26
CA TRP A 175 -6.62 14.34 2.02
C TRP A 175 -7.06 15.70 1.46
N VAL A 176 -8.23 16.15 1.91
CA VAL A 176 -8.76 17.48 1.59
C VAL A 176 -8.81 18.33 2.85
N VAL A 177 -8.40 19.59 2.73
CA VAL A 177 -8.52 20.58 3.80
C VAL A 177 -9.55 21.65 3.42
N GLY A 178 -10.44 21.96 4.37
CA GLY A 178 -11.48 22.98 4.20
C GLY A 178 -11.05 24.41 4.52
N ASP A 179 -9.91 24.58 5.21
CA ASP A 179 -9.29 25.89 5.44
C ASP A 179 -7.81 25.85 4.96
N PRO A 180 -7.57 26.15 3.68
CA PRO A 180 -6.23 26.08 3.09
C PRO A 180 -5.23 27.05 3.74
N GLU A 181 -5.71 28.22 4.18
CA GLU A 181 -4.84 29.26 4.76
C GLU A 181 -4.37 28.85 6.15
N GLN A 182 -5.27 28.31 6.97
CA GLN A 182 -4.92 27.75 8.27
C GLN A 182 -3.96 26.56 8.13
N ALA A 183 -4.27 25.60 7.24
CA ALA A 183 -3.43 24.41 7.04
C ALA A 183 -1.99 24.78 6.62
N LEU A 184 -1.84 25.75 5.71
CA LEU A 184 -0.52 26.22 5.28
C LEU A 184 0.23 26.95 6.41
N ALA A 185 -0.48 27.73 7.24
CA ALA A 185 0.12 28.39 8.40
C ALA A 185 0.61 27.37 9.44
N GLU A 186 -0.19 26.35 9.73
CA GLU A 186 0.16 25.25 10.64
C GLU A 186 1.35 24.45 10.13
N ALA A 187 1.39 24.10 8.83
CA ALA A 187 2.53 23.42 8.22
C ALA A 187 3.83 24.23 8.35
N ARG A 188 3.78 25.55 8.10
CA ARG A 188 4.93 26.44 8.27
C ARG A 188 5.40 26.50 9.72
N THR A 189 4.48 26.58 10.68
CA THR A 189 4.82 26.58 12.11
C THR A 189 5.46 25.25 12.50
N ALA A 190 4.84 24.12 12.15
CA ALA A 190 5.35 22.79 12.45
C ALA A 190 6.77 22.58 11.89
N LEU A 191 7.01 23.02 10.65
CA LEU A 191 8.32 22.95 10.01
C LEU A 191 9.35 23.81 10.75
N SER A 192 8.99 25.03 11.16
CA SER A 192 9.88 25.93 11.90
C SER A 192 10.24 25.44 13.31
N GLU A 193 9.37 24.64 13.93
CA GLU A 193 9.58 24.06 15.27
C GLU A 193 10.27 22.68 15.21
N SER A 194 10.45 22.11 14.02
CA SER A 194 11.12 20.82 13.83
C SER A 194 12.60 20.88 14.20
N ALA A 195 13.09 19.83 14.85
CA ALA A 195 14.53 19.65 15.08
C ALA A 195 15.33 19.53 13.78
N ASP A 196 14.67 19.16 12.69
CA ASP A 196 15.23 18.99 11.36
C ASP A 196 14.71 20.07 10.38
N ALA A 197 14.36 21.26 10.87
CA ALA A 197 13.90 22.39 10.05
C ALA A 197 14.87 22.73 8.90
N GLU A 198 16.18 22.53 9.07
CA GLU A 198 17.19 22.73 8.02
C GLU A 198 17.15 21.66 6.93
N LEU A 199 16.54 20.50 7.19
CA LEU A 199 16.39 19.39 6.25
C LEU A 199 15.02 19.40 5.55
N LEU A 200 14.15 20.35 5.87
CA LEU A 200 12.80 20.46 5.32
C LEU A 200 12.67 21.75 4.51
N ARG A 201 11.90 21.71 3.42
CA ARG A 201 11.56 22.88 2.60
C ARG A 201 10.05 23.02 2.51
N ILE A 202 9.59 24.28 2.43
CA ILE A 202 8.23 24.62 2.03
C ILE A 202 8.30 25.79 1.05
N GLU A 203 7.81 25.57 -0.16
CA GLU A 203 7.98 26.52 -1.25
C GLU A 203 6.80 26.52 -2.21
N PRO A 204 6.52 27.65 -2.88
CA PRO A 204 5.49 27.68 -3.92
C PRO A 204 6.01 26.96 -5.17
N ILE A 205 5.15 26.15 -5.78
CA ILE A 205 5.44 25.47 -7.04
C ILE A 205 4.43 25.90 -8.11
N SER A 206 4.77 25.68 -9.38
CA SER A 206 3.83 25.96 -10.46
C SER A 206 2.67 24.95 -10.44
N GLN A 207 1.50 25.35 -10.95
CA GLN A 207 0.36 24.42 -11.07
C GLN A 207 0.68 23.23 -12.00
N ALA A 208 1.47 23.47 -13.05
CA ALA A 208 1.96 22.45 -13.98
C ALA A 208 2.86 21.42 -13.29
N GLU A 209 3.78 21.89 -12.44
CA GLU A 209 4.66 21.04 -11.63
C GLU A 209 3.88 20.24 -10.59
N ALA A 210 2.92 20.88 -9.91
CA ALA A 210 2.04 20.18 -8.96
C ALA A 210 1.25 19.05 -9.63
N ARG A 211 0.72 19.31 -10.84
CA ARG A 211 0.03 18.29 -11.64
C ARG A 211 0.95 17.12 -11.97
N GLU A 212 2.19 17.40 -12.35
CA GLU A 212 3.16 16.37 -12.73
C GLU A 212 3.56 15.50 -11.55
N LEU A 213 3.83 16.08 -10.39
CA LEU A 213 4.14 15.35 -9.16
C LEU A 213 2.98 14.43 -8.76
N ILE A 214 1.75 14.94 -8.75
CA ILE A 214 0.54 14.13 -8.48
C ILE A 214 0.43 12.98 -9.50
N ARG A 215 0.64 13.25 -10.79
CA ARG A 215 0.57 12.24 -11.84
C ARG A 215 1.60 11.13 -11.64
N ILE A 216 2.84 11.49 -11.32
CA ILE A 216 3.93 10.56 -11.03
C ILE A 216 3.55 9.67 -9.84
N GLY A 217 3.15 10.26 -8.71
CA GLY A 217 2.80 9.52 -7.50
C GLY A 217 1.65 8.53 -7.71
N PHE A 218 0.54 8.96 -8.34
CA PHE A 218 -0.59 8.06 -8.57
C PHE A 218 -0.33 7.00 -9.65
N ARG A 219 0.53 7.27 -10.65
CA ARG A 219 0.82 6.29 -11.71
C ARG A 219 1.45 5.02 -11.12
N ALA A 220 2.43 5.15 -10.23
CA ALA A 220 3.05 3.98 -9.61
C ALA A 220 2.10 3.28 -8.64
N THR A 221 1.36 4.05 -7.82
CA THR A 221 0.35 3.51 -6.88
C THR A 221 -0.73 2.70 -7.60
N ASP A 222 -1.09 3.10 -8.83
CA ASP A 222 -2.10 2.39 -9.63
C ASP A 222 -1.57 1.16 -10.37
N LEU A 223 -0.26 1.07 -10.60
CA LEU A 223 0.38 -0.04 -11.33
C LEU A 223 0.83 -1.18 -10.43
N VAL A 224 1.24 -0.87 -9.19
CA VAL A 224 1.80 -1.85 -8.25
C VAL A 224 0.87 -1.96 -7.03
N PRO A 225 0.32 -3.15 -6.73
CA PRO A 225 -0.46 -3.36 -5.52
C PRO A 225 0.37 -3.01 -4.28
N ARG A 226 0.01 -1.91 -3.61
CA ARG A 226 0.64 -1.47 -2.37
C ARG A 226 -0.43 -1.14 -1.34
N ARG A 227 -0.13 -1.39 -0.07
CA ARG A 227 -0.99 -0.93 1.03
C ARG A 227 -0.87 0.58 1.13
N VAL A 228 -1.95 1.28 0.78
CA VAL A 228 -2.09 2.73 0.93
C VAL A 228 -2.94 3.04 2.17
N SER A 229 -2.96 4.31 2.59
CA SER A 229 -3.88 4.74 3.63
C SER A 229 -5.35 4.64 3.17
N ASP A 230 -6.26 4.40 4.11
CA ASP A 230 -7.71 4.44 3.83
C ASP A 230 -8.12 5.82 3.27
N THR A 231 -7.47 6.87 3.78
CA THR A 231 -7.65 8.25 3.33
C THR A 231 -7.24 8.44 1.87
N LEU A 232 -6.15 7.84 1.40
CA LEU A 232 -5.77 7.89 -0.01
C LEU A 232 -6.90 7.37 -0.89
N ALA A 233 -7.44 6.19 -0.56
CA ALA A 233 -8.55 5.62 -1.31
C ALA A 233 -9.76 6.57 -1.32
N ASP A 234 -10.13 7.11 -0.16
CA ASP A 234 -11.29 7.98 -0.01
C ASP A 234 -11.19 9.27 -0.85
N TYR A 235 -10.01 9.87 -0.94
CA TYR A 235 -9.81 11.17 -1.62
C TYR A 235 -9.23 11.04 -3.04
N ARG A 236 -8.80 9.84 -3.47
CA ARG A 236 -8.13 9.61 -4.76
C ARG A 236 -8.88 10.21 -5.94
N ALA A 237 -10.17 9.91 -6.09
CA ALA A 237 -10.95 10.36 -7.24
C ALA A 237 -11.07 11.89 -7.30
N LEU A 238 -11.29 12.52 -6.14
CA LEU A 238 -11.34 13.98 -6.05
C LEU A 238 -10.00 14.63 -6.36
N VAL A 239 -8.90 14.12 -5.79
CA VAL A 239 -7.54 14.61 -6.07
C VAL A 239 -7.22 14.53 -7.56
N LEU A 240 -7.50 13.40 -8.20
CA LEU A 240 -7.26 13.22 -9.64
C LEU A 240 -8.17 14.13 -10.49
N ALA A 241 -9.43 14.35 -10.07
CA ALA A 241 -10.32 15.30 -10.74
C ALA A 241 -9.78 16.74 -10.65
N ARG A 242 -9.24 17.12 -9.49
CA ARG A 242 -8.60 18.43 -9.27
C ARG A 242 -7.30 18.60 -10.04
N ALA A 243 -6.45 17.58 -10.08
CA ALA A 243 -5.22 17.60 -10.85
C ALA A 243 -5.47 17.83 -12.36
N ARG A 244 -6.58 17.32 -12.90
CA ARG A 244 -6.99 17.56 -14.31
C ARG A 244 -7.33 19.02 -14.61
N LEU A 245 -7.66 19.83 -13.60
CA LEU A 245 -7.93 21.28 -13.76
C LEU A 245 -6.64 22.10 -13.83
N LEU A 246 -5.52 21.56 -13.36
CA LEU A 246 -4.21 22.20 -13.42
C LEU A 246 -3.70 22.18 -14.88
N PRO A 247 -2.93 23.19 -15.33
CA PRO A 247 -2.31 23.18 -16.65
C PRO A 247 -1.47 21.92 -16.87
N GLU A 248 -1.49 21.38 -18.09
CA GLU A 248 -0.55 20.32 -18.46
C GLU A 248 0.87 20.80 -18.22
N PRO A 249 1.74 19.95 -17.65
CA PRO A 249 3.16 20.28 -17.62
C PRO A 249 3.64 20.51 -19.04
N THR A 250 4.26 21.66 -19.28
CA THR A 250 5.25 21.76 -20.35
C THR A 250 6.36 20.83 -19.92
N GLY A 251 6.30 19.56 -20.33
CA GLY A 251 7.20 18.51 -19.84
C GLY A 251 8.62 19.03 -19.78
N ALA A 252 9.31 18.79 -18.66
CA ALA A 252 10.75 18.92 -18.66
C ALA A 252 11.22 17.99 -19.80
N ALA A 253 11.81 18.57 -20.85
CA ALA A 253 12.32 17.74 -21.93
C ALA A 253 13.32 16.79 -21.29
N GLU A 254 13.12 15.48 -21.48
CA GLU A 254 14.15 14.49 -21.17
C GLU A 254 15.47 15.02 -21.75
N LEU A 255 16.50 15.06 -20.92
CA LEU A 255 17.80 15.53 -21.38
C LEU A 255 18.23 14.63 -22.53
N THR A 256 18.56 15.24 -23.65
CA THR A 256 19.13 14.51 -24.77
C THR A 256 20.46 13.88 -24.32
N ALA A 257 20.87 12.79 -24.98
CA ALA A 257 22.17 12.17 -24.72
C ALA A 257 23.35 13.17 -24.80
N ALA A 258 23.21 14.22 -25.63
CA ALA A 258 24.20 15.29 -25.73
C ALA A 258 24.24 16.20 -24.49
N GLU A 259 23.07 16.48 -23.90
CA GLU A 259 22.97 17.27 -22.67
C GLU A 259 23.42 16.47 -21.44
N GLN A 260 23.07 15.18 -21.36
CA GLN A 260 23.59 14.27 -20.33
C GLN A 260 25.12 14.16 -20.40
N GLU A 261 25.70 13.98 -21.59
CA GLU A 261 27.15 13.96 -21.79
C GLU A 261 27.80 15.30 -21.41
N GLN A 262 27.13 16.42 -21.67
CA GLN A 262 27.63 17.73 -21.25
C GLN A 262 27.63 17.88 -19.73
N LEU A 263 26.61 17.36 -19.04
CA LEU A 263 26.53 17.33 -17.58
C LEU A 263 27.67 16.48 -16.98
N VAL A 264 27.92 15.30 -17.55
CA VAL A 264 29.03 14.42 -17.15
C VAL A 264 30.37 15.16 -17.25
N ARG A 265 30.61 15.87 -18.36
CA ARG A 265 31.85 16.63 -18.54
C ARG A 265 32.02 17.76 -17.53
N GLU A 266 30.92 18.47 -17.23
CA GLU A 266 30.92 19.52 -16.23
C GLU A 266 31.25 18.97 -14.83
N PHE A 267 30.60 17.87 -14.44
CA PHE A 267 30.89 17.18 -13.19
C PHE A 267 32.37 16.75 -13.11
N LEU A 268 32.89 16.05 -14.13
CA LEU A 268 34.27 15.55 -14.10
C LEU A 268 35.29 16.68 -14.02
N ALA A 269 35.04 17.80 -14.72
CA ALA A 269 35.90 18.98 -14.67
C ALA A 269 35.90 19.63 -13.27
N ASP A 270 34.73 19.79 -12.65
CA ASP A 270 34.60 20.36 -11.30
C ASP A 270 35.21 19.42 -10.23
N ALA A 271 35.05 18.11 -10.39
CA ALA A 271 35.58 17.09 -9.47
C ALA A 271 37.06 16.77 -9.69
N GLY A 272 37.68 17.25 -10.77
CA GLY A 272 39.07 16.96 -11.12
C GLY A 272 39.32 15.49 -11.50
N LEU A 273 38.31 14.83 -12.06
CA LEU A 273 38.35 13.43 -12.49
C LEU A 273 38.72 13.28 -13.98
N ASP A 274 39.27 12.13 -14.35
CA ASP A 274 39.69 11.86 -15.73
C ASP A 274 38.49 11.81 -16.69
N PRO A 275 38.42 12.72 -17.70
CA PRO A 275 37.32 12.79 -18.64
C PRO A 275 37.30 11.64 -19.67
N ASP A 276 38.40 10.90 -19.84
CA ASP A 276 38.51 9.87 -20.89
C ASP A 276 38.58 8.43 -20.32
N GLY A 277 38.46 8.28 -19.00
CA GLY A 277 38.70 7.04 -18.27
C GLY A 277 37.46 6.29 -17.78
N ALA A 278 37.66 5.43 -16.78
CA ALA A 278 36.59 4.69 -16.11
C ALA A 278 35.63 5.63 -15.36
N ALA A 279 36.15 6.69 -14.74
CA ALA A 279 35.35 7.68 -14.03
C ALA A 279 34.25 8.30 -14.91
N ARG A 280 34.57 8.61 -16.18
CA ARG A 280 33.59 9.12 -17.14
C ARG A 280 32.49 8.11 -17.47
N ARG A 281 32.84 6.82 -17.62
CA ARG A 281 31.84 5.78 -17.91
C ARG A 281 30.93 5.52 -16.71
N CYS A 282 31.48 5.48 -15.50
CA CYS A 282 30.69 5.40 -14.27
C CYS A 282 29.76 6.62 -14.11
N ALA A 283 30.27 7.83 -14.37
CA ALA A 283 29.47 9.05 -14.27
C ALA A 283 28.35 9.09 -15.31
N ALA A 284 28.62 8.64 -16.54
CA ALA A 284 27.60 8.53 -17.58
C ALA A 284 26.47 7.56 -17.19
N ARG A 285 26.82 6.38 -16.65
CA ARG A 285 25.84 5.40 -16.13
C ARG A 285 25.00 5.99 -15.01
N TYR A 286 25.62 6.68 -14.05
CA TYR A 286 24.88 7.26 -12.92
C TYR A 286 23.96 8.41 -13.37
N VAL A 287 24.42 9.25 -14.31
CA VAL A 287 23.59 10.31 -14.90
C VAL A 287 22.41 9.72 -15.69
N GLU A 288 22.64 8.66 -16.47
CA GLU A 288 21.60 7.95 -17.21
C GLU A 288 20.55 7.37 -16.26
N PHE A 289 20.97 6.62 -15.24
CA PHE A 289 20.11 6.08 -14.19
C PHE A 289 19.26 7.18 -13.53
N CYS A 290 19.89 8.27 -13.06
CA CYS A 290 19.17 9.38 -12.43
C CYS A 290 18.25 10.13 -13.42
N SER A 291 18.53 10.10 -14.72
CA SER A 291 17.67 10.68 -15.76
C SER A 291 16.45 9.83 -16.08
N GLU A 292 16.48 8.52 -15.82
CA GLU A 292 15.33 7.62 -16.02
C GLU A 292 14.37 7.63 -14.82
N CYS A 293 14.80 8.18 -13.69
CA CYS A 293 13.98 8.32 -12.48
C CYS A 293 12.86 9.36 -12.65
N ASP A 294 11.77 9.21 -11.89
CA ASP A 294 10.54 10.01 -11.84
C ASP A 294 10.50 11.37 -12.57
N THR A 295 11.33 12.33 -12.14
CA THR A 295 11.29 13.73 -12.62
C THR A 295 12.18 14.00 -13.82
N GLY A 296 13.02 13.04 -14.19
CA GLY A 296 14.01 13.15 -15.26
C GLY A 296 15.17 14.12 -14.98
N ASP A 297 15.27 14.68 -13.76
CA ASP A 297 16.37 15.57 -13.38
C ASP A 297 17.54 14.76 -12.78
N PRO A 298 18.64 14.54 -13.52
CA PRO A 298 19.77 13.74 -13.05
C PRO A 298 20.54 14.40 -11.90
N ARG A 299 20.17 15.62 -11.50
CA ARG A 299 20.73 16.34 -10.35
C ARG A 299 19.93 16.07 -9.07
N ARG A 300 18.75 15.43 -9.15
CA ARG A 300 18.08 14.89 -7.96
C ARG A 300 18.99 13.82 -7.38
N VAL A 301 19.40 14.01 -6.13
CA VAL A 301 20.27 13.07 -5.43
C VAL A 301 19.74 12.85 -4.03
N SER A 302 19.68 11.58 -3.64
CA SER A 302 19.34 11.13 -2.29
C SER A 302 20.14 9.88 -1.95
N ALA A 303 20.11 9.47 -0.68
CA ALA A 303 20.83 8.29 -0.25
C ALA A 303 20.23 7.01 -0.86
N ALA A 304 18.90 6.92 -0.88
CA ALA A 304 18.19 5.78 -1.47
C ALA A 304 18.52 5.62 -2.96
N LEU A 305 18.61 6.72 -3.69
CA LEU A 305 18.95 6.69 -5.12
C LEU A 305 20.40 6.23 -5.37
N ALA A 306 21.33 6.71 -4.56
CA ALA A 306 22.73 6.29 -4.65
C ALA A 306 22.90 4.80 -4.29
N ASP A 307 22.15 4.33 -3.30
CA ASP A 307 22.16 2.95 -2.83
C ASP A 307 21.61 1.99 -3.91
N GLU A 308 20.41 2.27 -4.45
CA GLU A 308 19.80 1.50 -5.53
C GLU A 308 20.70 1.42 -6.77
N PHE A 309 21.29 2.55 -7.19
CA PHE A 309 22.23 2.55 -8.32
C PHE A 309 23.46 1.67 -8.06
N LEU A 310 24.01 1.73 -6.84
CA LEU A 310 25.17 0.91 -6.50
C LEU A 310 24.82 -0.58 -6.48
N GLN A 311 23.61 -0.95 -6.07
CA GLN A 311 23.10 -2.32 -6.12
C GLN A 311 22.91 -2.80 -7.58
N ASP A 312 22.28 -2.00 -8.44
CA ASP A 312 22.12 -2.31 -9.88
C ASP A 312 23.49 -2.43 -10.60
N ALA A 313 24.45 -1.60 -10.20
CA ALA A 313 25.80 -1.65 -10.75
C ALA A 313 26.55 -2.96 -10.45
N VAL A 314 26.13 -3.75 -9.45
CA VAL A 314 26.70 -5.06 -9.12
C VAL A 314 26.37 -6.10 -10.18
N GLU A 315 25.13 -6.08 -10.63
CA GLU A 315 24.59 -7.04 -11.61
C GLU A 315 25.04 -6.70 -13.04
N SER A 316 25.50 -5.46 -13.23
CA SER A 316 26.00 -4.94 -14.49
C SER A 316 27.38 -5.49 -14.89
N GLU A 317 27.61 -5.65 -16.19
CA GLU A 317 28.94 -5.94 -16.73
C GLU A 317 29.87 -4.71 -16.61
N LEU A 318 30.58 -4.62 -15.47
CA LEU A 318 31.59 -3.60 -15.20
C LEU A 318 33.01 -4.12 -15.47
N THR A 319 33.85 -3.27 -16.05
CA THR A 319 35.29 -3.54 -16.11
C THR A 319 35.94 -3.38 -14.72
N PRO A 320 37.07 -4.03 -14.41
CA PRO A 320 37.74 -3.87 -13.12
C PRO A 320 38.07 -2.41 -12.76
N ALA A 321 38.41 -1.59 -13.76
CA ALA A 321 38.66 -0.17 -13.56
C ALA A 321 37.38 0.65 -13.26
N GLU A 322 36.22 0.19 -13.73
CA GLU A 322 34.93 0.80 -13.39
C GLU A 322 34.47 0.40 -11.99
N ILE A 323 34.66 -0.86 -11.59
CA ILE A 323 34.39 -1.33 -10.23
C ILE A 323 35.19 -0.51 -9.21
N GLU A 324 36.48 -0.29 -9.48
CA GLU A 324 37.34 0.53 -8.62
C GLU A 324 36.90 2.01 -8.56
N ALA A 325 36.43 2.57 -9.68
CA ALA A 325 36.06 3.97 -9.78
C ALA A 325 34.62 4.29 -9.33
N MET A 326 33.69 3.33 -9.38
CA MET A 326 32.25 3.57 -9.19
C MET A 326 31.91 4.24 -7.85
N PRO A 327 32.41 3.76 -6.69
CA PRO A 327 32.04 4.32 -5.39
C PRO A 327 32.48 5.78 -5.25
N ASP A 328 33.69 6.10 -5.71
CA ASP A 328 34.23 7.45 -5.64
C ASP A 328 33.49 8.41 -6.56
N VAL A 329 33.06 7.93 -7.73
CA VAL A 329 32.25 8.70 -8.68
C VAL A 329 30.87 9.01 -8.10
N VAL A 330 30.19 8.02 -7.51
CA VAL A 330 28.86 8.20 -6.89
C VAL A 330 28.94 9.19 -5.72
N ILE A 331 29.94 9.06 -4.84
CA ILE A 331 30.16 10.02 -3.74
C ILE A 331 30.41 11.43 -4.30
N ALA A 332 31.33 11.57 -5.25
CA ALA A 332 31.70 12.86 -5.81
C ALA A 332 30.53 13.54 -6.54
N TYR A 333 29.79 12.77 -7.35
CA TYR A 333 28.64 13.27 -8.09
C TYR A 333 27.52 13.71 -7.15
N THR A 334 27.20 12.90 -6.14
CA THR A 334 26.18 13.21 -5.13
C THR A 334 26.50 14.52 -4.40
N ARG A 335 27.76 14.70 -3.95
CA ARG A 335 28.21 15.95 -3.31
C ARG A 335 28.12 17.14 -4.25
N TRP A 336 28.57 16.96 -5.49
CA TRP A 336 28.56 18.00 -6.53
C TRP A 336 27.13 18.46 -6.84
N ALA A 337 26.21 17.52 -7.08
CA ALA A 337 24.81 17.81 -7.38
C ALA A 337 24.09 18.48 -6.20
N ALA A 338 24.26 17.98 -4.97
CA ALA A 338 23.68 18.57 -3.77
C ALA A 338 24.15 20.02 -3.55
N THR A 339 25.45 20.29 -3.78
CA THR A 339 26.01 21.64 -3.68
C THR A 339 25.42 22.58 -4.73
N ARG A 340 25.30 22.11 -5.99
CA ARG A 340 24.71 22.88 -7.10
C ARG A 340 23.22 23.16 -6.91
N ARG A 341 22.49 22.28 -6.22
CA ARG A 341 21.09 22.49 -5.81
C ARG A 341 20.95 23.32 -4.52
N GLY A 342 22.06 23.81 -3.96
CA GLY A 342 22.05 24.67 -2.78
C GLY A 342 21.53 23.96 -1.53
N PHE A 343 21.89 22.69 -1.33
CA PHE A 343 21.57 21.98 -0.10
C PHE A 343 22.31 22.64 1.08
N PRO A 344 21.68 22.75 2.26
CA PRO A 344 22.37 23.20 3.48
C PRO A 344 23.53 22.27 3.85
N ASP A 345 24.58 22.80 4.49
CA ASP A 345 25.76 22.00 4.87
C ASP A 345 25.38 20.75 5.68
N ARG A 346 24.48 20.88 6.66
CA ARG A 346 23.95 19.77 7.46
C ARG A 346 23.26 18.70 6.61
N ALA A 347 22.54 19.10 5.57
CA ALA A 347 21.90 18.16 4.64
C ALA A 347 22.93 17.40 3.80
N ILE A 348 23.95 18.11 3.30
CA ILE A 348 25.06 17.49 2.58
C ILE A 348 25.80 16.49 3.49
N GLU A 349 26.09 16.87 4.74
CA GLU A 349 26.72 15.97 5.72
C GLU A 349 25.88 14.71 5.97
N THR A 350 24.57 14.88 6.17
CA THR A 350 23.64 13.77 6.42
C THR A 350 23.54 12.83 5.22
N LEU A 351 23.35 13.39 4.03
CA LEU A 351 23.32 12.65 2.77
C LEU A 351 24.61 11.87 2.56
N MET A 352 25.75 12.54 2.77
CA MET A 352 27.05 11.92 2.49
C MET A 352 27.41 10.82 3.47
N ALA A 353 27.01 10.93 4.73
CA ALA A 353 27.21 9.85 5.70
C ALA A 353 26.49 8.54 5.31
N GLN A 354 25.39 8.63 4.57
CA GLN A 354 24.66 7.46 4.07
C GLN A 354 25.25 6.97 2.74
N VAL A 355 25.49 7.86 1.77
CA VAL A 355 26.09 7.48 0.48
C VAL A 355 27.50 6.90 0.63
N GLU A 356 28.31 7.43 1.54
CA GLU A 356 29.65 6.88 1.82
C GLU A 356 29.59 5.48 2.43
N ARG A 357 28.48 5.13 3.11
CA ARG A 357 28.23 3.78 3.63
C ARG A 357 27.90 2.82 2.50
N SER A 358 26.90 3.12 1.67
CA SER A 358 26.55 2.32 0.49
C SER A 358 27.75 2.14 -0.46
N ALA A 359 28.56 3.19 -0.62
CA ALA A 359 29.79 3.13 -1.39
C ALA A 359 30.88 2.24 -0.76
N ALA A 360 30.95 2.14 0.58
CA ALA A 360 31.85 1.22 1.26
C ALA A 360 31.37 -0.23 1.11
N GLU A 361 30.07 -0.46 1.30
CA GLU A 361 29.39 -1.73 1.04
C GLU A 361 29.66 -2.23 -0.38
N PHE A 362 29.55 -1.34 -1.39
CA PHE A 362 29.92 -1.68 -2.77
C PHE A 362 31.38 -2.10 -2.93
N ARG A 363 32.32 -1.41 -2.27
CA ARG A 363 33.76 -1.75 -2.35
C ARG A 363 34.07 -3.09 -1.70
N ASP A 364 33.40 -3.39 -0.59
CA ASP A 364 33.61 -4.60 0.18
C ASP A 364 32.92 -5.82 -0.46
N GLY A 365 32.09 -5.58 -1.49
CA GLY A 365 31.23 -6.61 -2.10
C GLY A 365 30.08 -7.02 -1.18
N ASP A 366 29.75 -6.14 -0.24
CA ASP A 366 28.77 -6.31 0.82
C ASP A 366 27.48 -5.56 0.41
N PHE A 367 26.86 -6.01 -0.68
CA PHE A 367 25.82 -5.27 -1.42
C PHE A 367 24.42 -5.31 -0.79
N GLY A 368 24.33 -5.29 0.54
CA GLY A 368 23.02 -5.19 1.17
C GLY A 368 22.10 -6.36 0.80
N TRP A 369 22.62 -7.60 0.77
CA TRP A 369 21.86 -8.63 1.48
C TRP A 369 21.60 -7.99 2.83
N ILE A 370 20.34 -7.70 3.18
CA ILE A 370 20.00 -7.17 4.50
C ILE A 370 20.90 -7.93 5.48
N ASP A 371 21.80 -7.23 6.19
CA ASP A 371 22.80 -7.88 7.06
C ASP A 371 22.04 -8.47 8.25
N LEU A 372 21.40 -9.58 7.94
CA LEU A 372 20.56 -10.34 8.78
C LEU A 372 21.54 -11.08 9.68
N PRO A 373 21.41 -10.92 11.00
CA PRO A 373 22.33 -11.57 11.93
C PRO A 373 22.37 -13.06 11.62
N SER A 374 23.52 -13.72 11.85
CA SER A 374 23.64 -15.14 11.54
C SER A 374 22.47 -15.95 12.16
N PRO A 375 21.86 -16.89 11.42
CA PRO A 375 20.74 -17.67 11.93
C PRO A 375 21.04 -18.30 13.29
N ARG A 376 20.10 -18.17 14.23
CA ARG A 376 20.23 -18.76 15.56
C ARG A 376 19.58 -20.13 15.62
N LYS A 377 20.26 -21.05 16.31
CA LYS A 377 19.83 -22.44 16.48
C LYS A 377 18.76 -22.62 17.55
N ASP A 378 18.42 -21.57 18.31
CA ASP A 378 17.38 -21.61 19.34
C ASP A 378 16.02 -22.02 18.75
N SER A 379 15.15 -22.61 19.57
CA SER A 379 13.76 -22.88 19.19
C SER A 379 12.88 -21.66 19.45
N TYR A 380 11.98 -21.38 18.51
CA TYR A 380 11.04 -20.26 18.55
C TYR A 380 9.65 -20.80 18.77
N VAL A 381 9.00 -20.34 19.85
CA VAL A 381 7.57 -20.58 20.07
C VAL A 381 6.82 -19.39 19.50
N ILE A 382 6.12 -19.62 18.39
CA ILE A 382 5.35 -18.61 17.68
C ILE A 382 3.85 -18.86 17.86
N ARG A 383 3.10 -17.77 17.99
CA ARG A 383 1.65 -17.77 17.86
C ARG A 383 1.29 -17.23 16.49
N VAL A 384 0.42 -17.94 15.78
CA VAL A 384 -0.08 -17.59 14.45
C VAL A 384 -1.58 -17.38 14.58
N ASP A 385 -2.05 -16.16 14.42
CA ASP A 385 -3.46 -15.81 14.43
C ASP A 385 -3.93 -15.56 12.98
N LEU A 386 -5.04 -16.18 12.57
CA LEU A 386 -5.67 -15.87 11.28
C LEU A 386 -6.56 -14.62 11.43
N GLU A 387 -6.26 -13.57 10.68
CA GLU A 387 -7.04 -12.33 10.71
C GLU A 387 -8.43 -12.52 10.06
N GLY A 388 -9.36 -11.61 10.37
CA GLY A 388 -10.73 -11.67 9.84
C GLY A 388 -11.65 -12.69 10.51
N SER A 389 -11.14 -13.64 11.30
CA SER A 389 -12.00 -14.63 11.98
C SER A 389 -12.49 -14.21 13.38
N LYS A 390 -13.79 -14.35 13.63
CA LYS A 390 -14.41 -14.23 14.96
C LYS A 390 -15.42 -15.37 15.18
N PRO A 391 -15.25 -16.24 16.22
CA PRO A 391 -14.12 -16.35 17.16
C PRO A 391 -12.74 -16.61 16.52
N PRO A 392 -11.62 -16.31 17.22
CA PRO A 392 -10.29 -16.40 16.62
C PRO A 392 -9.91 -17.84 16.28
N ILE A 393 -9.32 -18.03 15.09
CA ILE A 393 -8.64 -19.25 14.64
C ILE A 393 -7.14 -18.99 14.78
N TRP A 394 -6.41 -19.91 15.43
CA TRP A 394 -4.98 -19.71 15.67
C TRP A 394 -4.25 -21.02 15.96
N ARG A 395 -2.92 -20.99 15.81
CA ARG A 395 -1.98 -22.07 16.11
C ARG A 395 -0.83 -21.54 16.97
N ARG A 396 -0.29 -22.37 17.84
CA ARG A 396 0.98 -22.12 18.54
C ARG A 396 1.95 -23.21 18.14
N LEU A 397 3.04 -22.80 17.49
CA LEU A 397 4.00 -23.69 16.88
C LEU A 397 5.36 -23.48 17.53
N ARG A 398 6.13 -24.55 17.64
CA ARG A 398 7.58 -24.50 17.85
C ARG A 398 8.24 -24.73 16.50
N VAL A 399 9.23 -23.92 16.18
CA VAL A 399 10.09 -24.09 14.99
C VAL A 399 11.56 -23.80 15.34
N PRO A 400 12.54 -24.35 14.61
CA PRO A 400 13.93 -23.93 14.73
C PRO A 400 14.10 -22.47 14.29
N GLY A 401 14.97 -21.72 14.96
CA GLY A 401 15.31 -20.36 14.55
C GLY A 401 16.01 -20.29 13.19
N THR A 402 16.62 -21.40 12.76
CA THR A 402 17.23 -21.57 11.44
C THR A 402 16.23 -21.99 10.37
N LEU A 403 14.95 -22.16 10.69
CA LEU A 403 13.93 -22.48 9.70
C LEU A 403 13.81 -21.31 8.73
N THR A 404 13.95 -21.60 7.43
CA THR A 404 13.78 -20.60 6.36
C THR A 404 12.33 -20.13 6.31
N LEU A 405 12.06 -18.99 5.68
CA LEU A 405 10.68 -18.53 5.49
C LEU A 405 9.93 -19.44 4.50
N ALA A 406 10.61 -20.01 3.50
CA ALA A 406 10.05 -21.07 2.64
C ALA A 406 9.61 -22.31 3.43
N ASP A 407 10.45 -22.81 4.34
CA ASP A 407 10.08 -23.96 5.17
C ASP A 407 9.01 -23.58 6.21
N LEU A 408 9.01 -22.33 6.69
CA LEU A 408 7.95 -21.82 7.55
C LEU A 408 6.60 -21.77 6.81
N HIS A 409 6.59 -21.41 5.53
CA HIS A 409 5.40 -21.50 4.68
C HIS A 409 4.82 -22.92 4.71
N GLU A 410 5.64 -23.95 4.44
CA GLU A 410 5.22 -25.35 4.49
C GLU A 410 4.68 -25.77 5.86
N VAL A 411 5.29 -25.29 6.95
CA VAL A 411 4.80 -25.53 8.32
C VAL A 411 3.42 -24.91 8.52
N LEU A 412 3.19 -23.70 8.00
CA LEU A 412 1.91 -23.00 8.10
C LEU A 412 0.83 -23.71 7.28
N GLN A 413 1.14 -24.17 6.07
CA GLN A 413 0.22 -24.95 5.24
C GLN A 413 -0.29 -26.20 5.98
N VAL A 414 0.62 -26.99 6.57
CA VAL A 414 0.24 -28.15 7.39
C VAL A 414 -0.54 -27.75 8.64
N ALA A 415 -0.17 -26.66 9.30
CA ALA A 415 -0.82 -26.22 10.54
C ALA A 415 -2.26 -25.71 10.32
N PHE A 416 -2.57 -25.21 9.13
CA PHE A 416 -3.87 -24.69 8.73
C PHE A 416 -4.62 -25.60 7.74
N ASP A 417 -4.11 -26.82 7.48
CA ASP A 417 -4.77 -27.82 6.61
C ASP A 417 -5.02 -27.29 5.19
N TRP A 418 -4.01 -26.63 4.64
CA TRP A 418 -3.94 -26.09 3.28
C TRP A 418 -2.89 -26.81 2.44
N ASP A 419 -2.92 -26.59 1.12
CA ASP A 419 -2.18 -27.42 0.17
C ASP A 419 -1.00 -26.74 -0.53
N GLY A 420 -0.79 -25.43 -0.30
CA GLY A 420 0.30 -24.66 -0.88
C GLY A 420 0.13 -24.36 -2.37
N SER A 421 -1.08 -24.39 -2.91
CA SER A 421 -1.34 -24.19 -4.35
C SER A 421 -1.28 -22.73 -4.81
N HIS A 422 -1.22 -21.77 -3.88
CA HIS A 422 -1.32 -20.35 -4.19
C HIS A 422 -0.07 -19.55 -3.77
N LEU A 423 0.08 -18.36 -4.36
CA LEU A 423 1.16 -17.43 -4.04
C LEU A 423 1.07 -16.98 -2.57
N HIS A 424 2.23 -16.68 -1.98
CA HIS A 424 2.33 -16.15 -0.63
C HIS A 424 3.42 -15.09 -0.48
N THR A 425 3.38 -14.38 0.64
CA THR A 425 4.37 -13.36 0.99
C THR A 425 4.52 -13.25 2.50
N PHE A 426 5.76 -13.06 2.96
CA PHE A 426 6.07 -12.63 4.32
C PHE A 426 6.39 -11.13 4.35
N ALA A 427 5.86 -10.41 5.35
CA ALA A 427 6.20 -9.01 5.58
C ALA A 427 6.62 -8.77 7.03
N PHE A 428 7.66 -7.95 7.22
CA PHE A 428 8.19 -7.57 8.54
C PHE A 428 8.81 -6.17 8.48
N GLY A 429 8.24 -5.23 9.22
CA GLY A 429 8.63 -3.82 9.11
C GLY A 429 8.23 -3.26 7.74
N ALA A 430 9.20 -2.71 7.02
CA ALA A 430 9.02 -2.21 5.64
C ALA A 430 9.46 -3.22 4.57
N LEU A 431 9.93 -4.40 4.99
CA LEU A 431 10.54 -5.40 4.12
C LEU A 431 9.59 -6.56 3.86
N THR A 432 9.79 -7.20 2.71
CA THR A 432 9.06 -8.36 2.21
C THR A 432 10.00 -9.50 1.84
N ALA A 433 9.53 -10.73 1.98
CA ALA A 433 10.21 -11.93 1.52
C ALA A 433 9.21 -12.87 0.83
N GLY A 434 9.64 -13.52 -0.24
CA GLY A 434 8.83 -14.47 -1.00
C GLY A 434 9.66 -15.28 -1.99
N ASP A 435 8.98 -16.09 -2.80
CA ASP A 435 9.60 -16.97 -3.80
C ASP A 435 10.39 -16.15 -4.83
N PRO A 436 11.73 -16.34 -4.96
CA PRO A 436 12.57 -15.59 -5.89
C PRO A 436 12.24 -15.89 -7.36
N ASP A 437 11.63 -17.04 -7.67
CA ASP A 437 11.22 -17.42 -9.01
C ASP A 437 9.78 -16.93 -9.34
N GLY A 438 9.15 -16.20 -8.42
CA GLY A 438 7.81 -15.65 -8.55
C GLY A 438 7.68 -14.51 -9.56
N ALA A 439 6.44 -14.17 -9.92
CA ALA A 439 6.14 -13.04 -10.83
C ALA A 439 6.19 -11.66 -10.15
N VAL A 440 6.42 -11.64 -8.82
CA VAL A 440 6.49 -10.45 -7.97
C VAL A 440 7.90 -10.39 -7.39
N GLU A 441 8.52 -9.22 -7.43
CA GLU A 441 9.83 -8.98 -6.85
C GLU A 441 9.71 -8.71 -5.35
N PHE A 442 10.60 -9.30 -4.55
CA PHE A 442 10.63 -9.18 -3.09
C PHE A 442 11.99 -8.67 -2.61
N ASP A 443 12.02 -7.99 -1.46
CA ASP A 443 13.27 -7.48 -0.87
C ASP A 443 14.23 -8.61 -0.46
N LEU A 444 13.70 -9.80 -0.17
CA LEU A 444 14.46 -10.97 0.29
C LEU A 444 13.96 -12.28 -0.33
N ASP A 445 14.90 -13.17 -0.64
CA ASP A 445 14.65 -14.56 -1.00
C ASP A 445 14.24 -15.36 0.24
N GLU A 446 13.01 -15.89 0.25
CA GLU A 446 12.50 -16.64 1.40
C GLU A 446 13.21 -17.97 1.66
N THR A 447 13.94 -18.49 0.68
CA THR A 447 14.72 -19.74 0.78
C THR A 447 16.06 -19.52 1.50
N GLU A 448 16.54 -18.28 1.55
CA GLU A 448 17.83 -17.91 2.14
C GLU A 448 17.69 -17.20 3.51
N VAL A 449 16.47 -16.80 3.88
CA VAL A 449 16.18 -16.04 5.10
C VAL A 449 15.50 -16.88 6.17
N ALA A 450 16.06 -16.89 7.38
CA ALA A 450 15.52 -17.64 8.51
C ALA A 450 14.69 -16.79 9.49
N ILE A 451 13.72 -17.42 10.16
CA ILE A 451 12.82 -16.75 11.13
C ILE A 451 13.59 -15.99 12.23
N SER A 452 14.70 -16.54 12.72
CA SER A 452 15.50 -15.90 13.79
C SER A 452 16.17 -14.60 13.38
N GLN A 453 16.30 -14.36 12.07
CA GLN A 453 16.93 -13.18 11.50
C GLN A 453 15.94 -12.03 11.40
N VAL A 454 14.72 -12.30 10.94
CA VAL A 454 13.66 -11.30 10.73
C VAL A 454 12.79 -11.07 11.97
N ALA A 455 12.73 -12.05 12.88
CA ALA A 455 11.96 -11.97 14.12
C ALA A 455 12.77 -12.41 15.35
N PRO A 456 13.83 -11.67 15.70
CA PRO A 456 14.83 -12.19 16.64
C PRO A 456 14.34 -12.32 18.09
N ASN A 457 13.38 -11.52 18.54
CA ASN A 457 13.08 -11.38 19.95
C ASN A 457 11.62 -11.74 20.27
N PRO A 458 11.32 -12.23 21.49
CA PRO A 458 9.95 -12.31 21.98
C PRO A 458 9.22 -10.98 21.82
N GLY A 459 8.03 -11.01 21.24
CA GLY A 459 7.21 -9.85 20.89
C GLY A 459 7.34 -9.40 19.44
N ALA A 460 8.38 -9.85 18.71
CA ALA A 460 8.52 -9.61 17.27
C ALA A 460 7.32 -10.19 16.50
N LYS A 461 6.98 -9.54 15.39
CA LYS A 461 5.84 -9.90 14.56
C LYS A 461 6.26 -10.05 13.11
N LEU A 462 5.59 -10.96 12.41
CA LEU A 462 5.62 -11.04 10.96
C LEU A 462 4.17 -11.16 10.49
N GLU A 463 3.92 -10.72 9.26
CA GLU A 463 2.69 -10.99 8.54
C GLU A 463 2.98 -12.03 7.47
N TYR A 464 2.09 -13.02 7.32
CA TYR A 464 2.14 -14.02 6.27
C TYR A 464 0.82 -14.00 5.53
N VAL A 465 0.85 -13.62 4.26
CA VAL A 465 -0.32 -13.58 3.38
C VAL A 465 -0.26 -14.79 2.46
N TYR A 466 -1.31 -15.61 2.47
CA TYR A 466 -1.47 -16.76 1.59
C TYR A 466 -2.66 -16.56 0.67
N ASP A 467 -2.52 -16.99 -0.58
CA ASP A 467 -3.44 -16.77 -1.68
C ASP A 467 -3.71 -15.28 -1.91
N HIS A 468 -2.99 -14.67 -2.86
CA HIS A 468 -3.19 -13.26 -3.21
C HIS A 468 -4.58 -12.96 -3.81
N GLY A 469 -5.36 -13.97 -4.18
CA GLY A 469 -6.76 -13.83 -4.58
C GLY A 469 -7.69 -13.71 -3.38
N ASP A 470 -7.67 -14.70 -2.49
CA ASP A 470 -8.52 -14.76 -1.29
C ASP A 470 -8.01 -13.91 -0.11
N ASN A 471 -6.73 -13.55 -0.14
CA ASN A 471 -6.00 -12.69 0.79
C ASN A 471 -6.06 -13.18 2.25
N TRP A 472 -5.61 -14.40 2.52
CA TRP A 472 -5.55 -14.98 3.86
C TRP A 472 -4.37 -14.45 4.68
N THR A 473 -4.62 -13.44 5.51
CA THR A 473 -3.59 -12.83 6.36
C THR A 473 -3.43 -13.54 7.71
N HIS A 474 -2.19 -13.94 8.00
CA HIS A 474 -1.77 -14.51 9.28
C HIS A 474 -0.84 -13.55 10.00
N LEU A 475 -1.14 -13.26 11.25
CA LEU A 475 -0.27 -12.50 12.12
C LEU A 475 0.55 -13.46 12.99
N LEU A 476 1.84 -13.52 12.72
CA LEU A 476 2.81 -14.29 13.50
C LEU A 476 3.37 -13.42 14.61
N ARG A 477 3.53 -14.01 15.80
CA ARG A 477 4.20 -13.38 16.93
C ARG A 477 5.12 -14.36 17.64
N VAL A 478 6.36 -13.98 17.84
CA VAL A 478 7.29 -14.73 18.69
C VAL A 478 6.85 -14.56 20.15
N GLU A 479 6.40 -15.64 20.80
CA GLU A 479 6.06 -15.61 22.22
C GLU A 479 7.27 -15.91 23.09
N LYS A 480 8.15 -16.85 22.67
CA LYS A 480 9.34 -17.26 23.41
C LYS A 480 10.47 -17.69 22.46
N VAL A 481 11.70 -17.52 22.95
CA VAL A 481 12.91 -18.11 22.39
C VAL A 481 13.51 -19.01 23.46
N GLU A 482 13.74 -20.28 23.15
CA GLU A 482 14.18 -21.31 24.09
C GLU A 482 15.32 -22.16 23.51
N PRO A 483 16.10 -22.89 24.33
CA PRO A 483 17.15 -23.76 23.82
C PRO A 483 16.62 -24.75 22.78
N PRO A 484 17.42 -25.12 21.75
CA PRO A 484 16.98 -26.01 20.68
C PRO A 484 16.44 -27.34 21.22
N ASP A 485 15.26 -27.74 20.75
CA ASP A 485 14.70 -29.08 20.97
C ASP A 485 15.02 -29.97 19.76
N ALA A 486 16.12 -30.72 19.86
CA ALA A 486 16.59 -31.58 18.78
C ALA A 486 15.71 -32.83 18.56
N ASP A 487 14.91 -33.23 19.54
CA ASP A 487 14.03 -34.40 19.40
C ASP A 487 12.71 -34.04 18.71
N HIS A 488 12.28 -32.78 18.84
CA HIS A 488 11.03 -32.25 18.27
C HIS A 488 11.22 -30.80 17.78
N PRO A 489 12.00 -30.59 16.71
CA PRO A 489 12.35 -29.24 16.23
C PRO A 489 11.14 -28.44 15.76
N ILE A 490 10.18 -29.10 15.12
CA ILE A 490 8.92 -28.52 14.65
C ILE A 490 7.76 -29.24 15.35
N ALA A 491 6.87 -28.48 16.01
CA ALA A 491 5.76 -29.06 16.75
C ALA A 491 4.55 -28.12 16.85
N CYS A 492 3.34 -28.68 16.87
CA CYS A 492 2.13 -27.96 17.26
C CYS A 492 1.93 -28.09 18.77
N LEU A 493 2.00 -26.96 19.48
CA LEU A 493 1.92 -26.94 20.95
C LEU A 493 0.50 -26.67 21.46
N ASP A 494 -0.27 -25.91 20.71
CA ASP A 494 -1.63 -25.49 21.07
C ASP A 494 -2.33 -24.88 19.85
N GLY A 495 -3.64 -24.68 19.92
CA GLY A 495 -4.39 -24.00 18.88
C GLY A 495 -5.89 -24.08 19.10
N ARG A 496 -6.64 -23.46 18.21
CA ARG A 496 -8.10 -23.44 18.31
C ARG A 496 -8.77 -23.31 16.95
N ARG A 497 -9.90 -24.01 16.83
CA ARG A 497 -10.85 -23.98 15.70
C ARG A 497 -10.28 -24.53 14.40
N ALA A 498 -11.18 -25.04 13.57
CA ALA A 498 -10.86 -25.48 12.22
C ALA A 498 -10.40 -24.26 11.40
N ALA A 499 -9.44 -24.47 10.51
CA ALA A 499 -9.08 -23.46 9.52
C ALA A 499 -10.16 -23.37 8.43
N PRO A 500 -10.26 -22.24 7.72
CA PRO A 500 -11.05 -22.17 6.50
C PRO A 500 -10.56 -23.17 5.46
N MET A 501 -11.46 -23.67 4.62
CA MET A 501 -11.07 -24.51 3.47
C MET A 501 -10.47 -23.64 2.36
N GLU A 502 -9.59 -24.24 1.54
CA GLU A 502 -9.06 -23.64 0.31
C GLU A 502 -10.19 -23.13 -0.62
N ASP A 503 -9.87 -22.13 -1.44
CA ASP A 503 -10.78 -21.50 -2.42
C ASP A 503 -12.13 -21.06 -1.82
N SER A 504 -12.14 -20.68 -0.54
CA SER A 504 -13.37 -20.33 0.14
C SER A 504 -13.81 -18.88 -0.07
N GLY A 505 -13.06 -18.08 -0.83
CA GLY A 505 -13.38 -16.69 -1.16
C GLY A 505 -12.94 -15.72 -0.07
N GLY A 506 -11.81 -16.01 0.58
CA GLY A 506 -11.25 -15.21 1.65
C GLY A 506 -12.08 -15.21 2.94
N PRO A 507 -11.71 -14.39 3.94
CA PRO A 507 -12.38 -14.37 5.24
C PRO A 507 -13.88 -14.10 5.18
N VAL A 508 -14.30 -13.25 4.23
CA VAL A 508 -15.70 -12.90 4.00
C VAL A 508 -16.44 -14.08 3.35
N GLY A 509 -15.88 -14.66 2.27
CA GLY A 509 -16.48 -15.79 1.57
C GLY A 509 -16.65 -17.02 2.45
N TRP A 510 -15.64 -17.38 3.25
CA TRP A 510 -15.73 -18.46 4.23
C TRP A 510 -16.84 -18.23 5.25
N SER A 511 -16.88 -17.02 5.83
CA SER A 511 -17.89 -16.67 6.83
C SER A 511 -19.32 -16.77 6.26
N ALA A 512 -19.51 -16.29 5.02
CA ALA A 512 -20.77 -16.38 4.30
C ALA A 512 -21.16 -17.84 3.99
N LYS A 513 -20.22 -18.67 3.52
CA LYS A 513 -20.46 -20.11 3.27
C LYS A 513 -20.87 -20.84 4.55
N VAL A 514 -20.13 -20.64 5.63
CA VAL A 514 -20.46 -21.23 6.94
C VAL A 514 -21.84 -20.80 7.43
N ALA A 515 -22.19 -19.52 7.30
CA ALA A 515 -23.50 -19.00 7.69
C ALA A 515 -24.63 -19.60 6.84
N ALA A 516 -24.44 -19.66 5.52
CA ALA A 516 -25.39 -20.25 4.58
C ALA A 516 -25.64 -21.75 4.84
N ALA A 517 -24.59 -22.52 5.12
CA ALA A 517 -24.71 -23.94 5.40
C ALA A 517 -25.37 -24.23 6.76
N ALA A 518 -25.29 -23.30 7.73
CA ALA A 518 -25.92 -23.45 9.04
C ALA A 518 -27.43 -23.10 9.05
N ASP A 519 -27.95 -22.43 8.02
CA ASP A 519 -29.35 -22.02 7.90
C ASP A 519 -30.05 -22.76 6.73
N PRO A 520 -30.88 -23.79 6.99
CA PRO A 520 -31.61 -24.52 5.95
C PRO A 520 -32.56 -23.67 5.11
N GLU A 521 -32.95 -22.47 5.57
CA GLU A 521 -33.80 -21.55 4.82
C GLU A 521 -32.99 -20.53 4.00
N HIS A 522 -31.65 -20.58 4.07
CA HIS A 522 -30.79 -19.70 3.29
C HIS A 522 -30.92 -20.00 1.78
N PRO A 523 -31.07 -19.00 0.90
CA PRO A 523 -31.24 -19.21 -0.55
C PRO A 523 -30.12 -20.04 -1.20
N HIS A 524 -28.92 -20.01 -0.61
CA HIS A 524 -27.75 -20.75 -1.08
C HIS A 524 -27.42 -21.98 -0.23
N HIS A 525 -28.28 -22.39 0.71
CA HIS A 525 -28.02 -23.53 1.60
C HIS A 525 -27.61 -24.79 0.84
N ASP A 526 -28.42 -25.23 -0.13
CA ASP A 526 -28.17 -26.46 -0.88
C ASP A 526 -26.88 -26.40 -1.70
N VAL A 527 -26.59 -25.24 -2.32
CA VAL A 527 -25.38 -25.03 -3.15
C VAL A 527 -24.12 -25.05 -2.28
N VAL A 528 -24.15 -24.40 -1.12
CA VAL A 528 -23.00 -24.37 -0.22
C VAL A 528 -22.83 -25.71 0.49
N LEU A 529 -23.92 -26.40 0.81
CA LEU A 529 -23.86 -27.74 1.38
C LEU A 529 -23.28 -28.73 0.38
N GLU A 530 -23.61 -28.62 -0.91
CA GLU A 530 -22.95 -29.38 -1.99
C GLU A 530 -21.45 -29.07 -2.07
N TRP A 531 -21.06 -27.80 -1.94
CA TRP A 531 -19.64 -27.41 -1.88
C TRP A 531 -18.90 -28.01 -0.67
N PHE A 532 -19.59 -28.19 0.47
CA PHE A 532 -19.08 -28.90 1.64
C PHE A 532 -19.19 -30.44 1.56
N ASP A 533 -19.38 -31.02 0.38
CA ASP A 533 -19.60 -32.46 0.18
C ASP A 533 -20.75 -33.03 1.03
N GLY A 534 -21.77 -32.21 1.29
CA GLY A 534 -22.97 -32.58 2.04
C GLY A 534 -22.84 -32.46 3.55
N ILE A 535 -21.69 -32.05 4.10
CA ILE A 535 -21.42 -32.06 5.55
C ILE A 535 -20.84 -30.72 5.99
N VAL A 536 -21.61 -29.95 6.76
CA VAL A 536 -21.12 -28.70 7.35
C VAL A 536 -19.90 -28.97 8.25
N PRO A 537 -18.77 -28.28 8.05
CA PRO A 537 -17.57 -28.49 8.85
C PRO A 537 -17.79 -28.09 10.32
N ASP A 538 -17.23 -28.87 11.25
CA ASP A 538 -17.19 -28.50 12.67
C ASP A 538 -16.14 -27.41 12.91
N LEU A 539 -16.59 -26.17 12.99
CA LEU A 539 -15.73 -25.00 13.14
C LEU A 539 -14.95 -24.98 14.46
N GLU A 540 -15.40 -25.69 15.49
CA GLU A 540 -14.67 -25.77 16.76
C GLU A 540 -13.69 -26.94 16.78
N ALA A 541 -13.73 -27.85 15.80
CA ALA A 541 -12.83 -28.98 15.72
C ALA A 541 -11.39 -28.51 15.51
N PHE A 542 -10.52 -28.89 16.45
CA PHE A 542 -9.09 -28.73 16.32
C PHE A 542 -8.41 -29.74 17.23
N ASP A 543 -7.50 -30.54 16.67
CA ASP A 543 -6.72 -31.53 17.42
C ASP A 543 -5.23 -31.23 17.27
N VAL A 544 -4.65 -30.71 18.36
CA VAL A 544 -3.21 -30.43 18.46
C VAL A 544 -2.37 -31.67 18.13
N ALA A 545 -2.77 -32.86 18.60
CA ALA A 545 -2.00 -34.07 18.40
C ALA A 545 -2.03 -34.54 16.94
N ALA A 546 -3.14 -34.30 16.23
CA ALA A 546 -3.26 -34.62 14.82
C ALA A 546 -2.34 -33.71 13.98
N VAL A 547 -2.37 -32.40 14.23
CA VAL A 547 -1.50 -31.43 13.52
C VAL A 547 -0.02 -31.68 13.85
N ASP A 548 0.31 -31.95 15.13
CA ASP A 548 1.67 -32.28 15.53
C ASP A 548 2.18 -33.55 14.83
N ALA A 549 1.33 -34.58 14.68
CA ALA A 549 1.68 -35.78 13.95
C ALA A 549 1.87 -35.52 12.44
N ALA A 550 1.05 -34.65 11.83
CA ALA A 550 1.18 -34.27 10.43
C ALA A 550 2.50 -33.50 10.18
N LEU A 551 2.85 -32.56 11.07
CA LEU A 551 4.12 -31.84 11.02
C LEU A 551 5.31 -32.81 11.13
N ARG A 552 5.29 -33.74 12.09
CA ARG A 552 6.35 -34.76 12.21
C ARG A 552 6.47 -35.66 10.98
N ALA A 553 5.35 -35.97 10.33
CA ALA A 553 5.34 -36.81 9.13
C ALA A 553 5.88 -36.06 7.90
N ARG A 554 5.64 -34.75 7.80
CA ARG A 554 6.13 -33.90 6.70
C ARG A 554 7.61 -33.56 6.85
N PHE A 555 8.08 -33.30 8.07
CA PHE A 555 9.43 -32.80 8.36
C PHE A 555 10.31 -33.84 9.07
N THR A 556 10.39 -35.06 8.52
CA THR A 556 11.15 -36.18 9.12
C THR A 556 12.67 -36.03 9.05
N GLU A 557 13.19 -35.12 8.22
CA GLU A 557 14.63 -34.94 7.96
C GLU A 557 15.25 -33.69 8.61
N TRP A 558 14.48 -32.98 9.44
CA TRP A 558 14.93 -31.78 10.18
C TRP A 558 15.62 -32.10 11.51
#